data_AF-A0A7V9EKB2-F1
#
_entry.id   AF-A0A7V9EKB2-F1
#
_cell.length_a   1.000
_cell.length_b   1.000
_cell.length_c   1.000
_cell.angle_alpha   90.00
_cell.angle_beta   90.00
_cell.angle_gamma   90.00
#
_symmetry.space_group_name_H-M   'P 1'
#
loop_
_entity.id
_entity.type
_entity.pdbx_description
1 polymer ?
#
loop_
_entity_poly.entity_id
_entity_poly.type
_entity_poly.pdbx_seq_one_letter_code
_entity_poly.pdbx_strand_id
1 'polypeptide(L)' 'MSMATRTDTKSPALHDADSHDLIRVQGARVNNLKDISVEIPKRRLTVFTGVSGSGKSSLVFGTIAAESQRLIN' A
#
# COMPACT_ATOMS: atom_id res chain seq x y z
N MET A 1 27.63 36.62 -1.55
CA MET A 1 27.11 35.47 -0.79
C MET A 1 25.60 35.50 -0.89
N SER A 2 25.03 34.78 -1.85
CA SER A 2 23.58 34.66 -2.03
C SER A 2 23.33 33.48 -2.94
N MET A 3 22.59 32.48 -2.49
CA MET A 3 21.16 32.37 -2.76
C MET A 3 20.77 30.91 -2.49
N ALA A 4 19.96 30.69 -1.44
CA ALA A 4 19.34 29.40 -1.21
C ALA A 4 18.44 29.07 -2.42
N THR A 5 18.76 27.99 -3.11
CA THR A 5 17.92 27.42 -4.16
C THR A 5 16.60 27.00 -3.53
N ARG A 6 15.53 27.76 -3.81
CA ARG A 6 14.16 27.37 -3.52
C ARG A 6 13.91 26.06 -4.26
N THR A 7 13.70 24.98 -3.52
CA THR A 7 13.34 23.69 -4.08
C THR A 7 11.91 23.82 -4.62
N ASP A 8 11.78 23.75 -5.94
CA ASP A 8 10.49 23.75 -6.64
C ASP A 8 9.55 22.74 -6.01
N THR A 9 8.48 23.22 -5.39
CA THR A 9 7.37 22.40 -4.93
C THR A 9 6.54 22.04 -6.16
N LYS A 10 7.06 21.14 -7.00
CA LYS A 10 6.30 20.57 -8.10
C LYS A 10 5.19 19.74 -7.48
N SER A 11 3.96 20.26 -7.49
CA SER A 11 2.75 19.48 -7.22
C SER A 11 2.89 18.15 -7.99
N PRO A 12 2.67 16.99 -7.36
CA PRO A 12 2.94 15.74 -8.04
C PRO A 12 1.99 15.68 -9.23
N ALA A 13 2.53 15.84 -10.44
CA ALA A 13 1.81 15.51 -11.64
C ALA A 13 1.33 14.06 -11.45
N LEU A 14 0.04 13.82 -11.73
CA LEU A 14 -0.58 12.50 -11.62
C LEU A 14 0.37 11.48 -12.28
N HIS A 15 0.83 10.51 -11.49
CA HIS A 15 1.74 9.50 -12.00
C HIS A 15 0.91 8.53 -12.84
N ASP A 16 1.44 8.02 -13.96
CA ASP A 16 0.69 7.13 -14.86
C ASP A 16 0.06 5.92 -14.13
N ALA A 17 0.71 5.45 -13.07
CA ALA A 17 0.20 4.37 -12.22
C ALA A 17 -1.13 4.71 -11.52
N ASP A 18 -1.41 5.99 -11.23
CA ASP A 18 -2.62 6.43 -10.52
C ASP A 18 -3.87 6.39 -11.43
N SER A 19 -3.71 6.17 -12.73
CA SER A 19 -4.81 5.91 -13.65
C SER A 19 -5.38 4.48 -13.56
N HIS A 20 -4.73 3.60 -12.79
CA HIS A 20 -5.12 2.19 -12.68
C HIS A 20 -5.99 1.92 -11.45
N ASP A 21 -6.77 0.84 -11.51
CA ASP A 21 -7.60 0.39 -10.40
C ASP A 21 -6.78 0.11 -9.12
N LEU A 22 -7.49 0.07 -7.99
CA LEU A 22 -6.94 -0.26 -6.68
C LEU A 22 -7.15 -1.74 -6.35
N ILE A 23 -6.26 -2.32 -5.54
CA ILE A 23 -6.51 -3.56 -4.82
C ILE A 23 -7.22 -3.17 -3.52
N ARG A 24 -8.44 -3.67 -3.32
CA ARG A 24 -9.25 -3.35 -2.13
C ARG A 24 -9.30 -4.57 -1.22
N VAL A 25 -8.70 -4.45 -0.05
CA VAL A 25 -8.85 -5.41 1.04
C VAL A 25 -9.95 -4.87 1.96
N GLN A 26 -10.98 -5.68 2.23
CA GLN A 26 -12.11 -5.27 3.06
C GLN A 26 -12.25 -6.22 4.24
N GLY A 27 -12.25 -5.66 5.45
CA GLY A 27 -12.50 -6.39 6.69
C GLY A 27 -11.54 -7.55 6.97
N ALA A 28 -10.24 -7.35 6.76
CA ALA A 28 -9.23 -8.36 7.05
C ALA A 28 -9.15 -8.67 8.55
N ARG A 29 -9.26 -9.96 8.89
CA ARG A 29 -9.28 -10.48 10.27
C ARG A 29 -8.30 -11.63 10.52
N VAL A 30 -7.32 -11.83 9.62
CA VAL A 30 -6.31 -12.88 9.76
C VAL A 30 -5.41 -12.59 10.96
N ASN A 31 -5.22 -13.58 11.83
CA ASN A 31 -4.45 -13.48 13.07
C ASN A 31 -4.96 -12.35 14.00
N ASN A 32 -4.15 -11.31 14.18
CA ASN A 32 -4.42 -10.18 15.07
C ASN A 32 -4.96 -8.94 14.35
N LEU A 33 -5.32 -9.06 13.05
CA LEU A 33 -5.97 -7.97 12.33
C LEU A 33 -7.39 -7.72 12.89
N LYS A 34 -7.71 -6.46 13.12
CA LYS A 34 -8.97 -6.03 13.73
C LYS A 34 -9.87 -5.36 12.71
N ASP A 35 -10.41 -6.16 11.78
CA ASP A 35 -11.34 -5.69 10.75
C ASP A 35 -10.77 -4.59 9.85
N ILE A 36 -9.57 -4.83 9.30
CA ILE A 36 -8.83 -3.81 8.57
C ILE A 36 -9.29 -3.75 7.12
N SER A 37 -9.69 -2.57 6.66
CA SER A 37 -9.90 -2.25 5.25
C SER A 37 -8.81 -1.31 4.74
N VAL A 38 -8.23 -1.62 3.57
CA VAL A 38 -7.18 -0.81 2.94
C VAL A 38 -7.29 -0.88 1.42
N GLU A 39 -6.94 0.22 0.76
CA GLU A 39 -6.84 0.31 -0.69
C GLU A 39 -5.37 0.49 -1.08
N ILE A 40 -4.90 -0.33 -2.02
CA ILE A 40 -3.49 -0.38 -2.45
C ILE A 40 -3.45 -0.05 -3.95
N PRO A 41 -2.72 0.99 -4.37
CA PRO A 41 -2.64 1.35 -5.78
C PRO A 41 -1.92 0.25 -6.57
N LYS A 42 -2.52 -0.19 -7.68
CA LYS A 42 -1.84 -1.09 -8.60
C LYS A 42 -0.68 -0.36 -9.28
N ARG A 43 0.34 -1.13 -9.68
CA ARG A 43 1.52 -0.62 -10.43
C ARG A 43 2.32 0.47 -9.69
N ARG A 44 2.20 0.51 -8.37
CA ARG A 44 3.05 1.29 -7.47
C ARG A 44 3.83 0.34 -6.57
N LEU A 45 5.04 0.74 -6.22
CA LEU A 45 5.76 0.10 -5.12
C LEU A 45 5.12 0.56 -3.81
N THR A 46 4.36 -0.32 -3.17
CA THR A 46 3.73 -0.05 -1.87
C THR A 46 4.52 -0.75 -0.76
N VAL A 47 4.88 0.01 0.28
CA VAL A 47 5.64 -0.51 1.43
C VAL A 47 4.76 -0.49 2.67
N PHE A 48 4.68 -1.63 3.36
CA PHE A 48 4.02 -1.74 4.66
C PHE A 48 5.05 -1.66 5.78
N THR A 49 4.94 -0.64 6.63
CA THR A 49 5.86 -0.39 7.75
C THR A 49 5.12 -0.38 9.09
N GLY A 50 5.87 -0.41 10.19
CA GLY A 50 5.31 -0.42 11.54
C GLY A 50 6.03 -1.38 12.49
N VAL A 51 5.78 -1.25 13.79
CA VAL A 51 6.43 -2.02 14.87
C VAL A 51 6.21 -3.53 14.75
N SER A 52 7.06 -4.33 15.40
CA SER A 52 6.86 -5.78 15.47
C SER A 52 5.49 -6.11 16.07
N GLY A 53 4.83 -7.15 15.54
CA GLY A 53 3.49 -7.56 16.00
C GLY A 53 2.32 -6.70 15.50
N SER A 54 2.55 -5.61 14.75
CA SER A 54 1.46 -4.73 14.28
C SER A 54 0.51 -5.34 13.23
N GLY A 55 0.78 -6.55 12.74
CA GLY A 55 -0.06 -7.26 11.76
C GLY A 55 0.36 -7.10 10.30
N LYS A 56 1.50 -6.46 9.98
CA LYS A 56 2.00 -6.30 8.60
C LYS A 56 2.07 -7.62 7.83
N SER A 57 2.72 -8.64 8.40
CA SER A 57 2.86 -9.96 7.77
C SER A 57 1.51 -10.67 7.63
N SER A 58 0.61 -10.50 8.60
CA SER A 58 -0.76 -11.03 8.53
C SER A 58 -1.55 -10.41 7.37
N LEU A 59 -1.39 -9.11 7.12
CA LEU A 59 -2.05 -8.40 6.03
C LEU A 59 -1.43 -8.77 4.67
N VAL A 60 -0.10 -8.68 4.54
CA VAL A 60 0.58 -8.88 3.26
C VAL A 60 0.59 -10.36 2.84
N PHE A 61 1.12 -11.24 3.69
CA PHE A 61 1.29 -12.65 3.33
C PHE A 61 0.03 -13.46 3.64
N GLY A 62 -0.52 -13.27 4.84
CA GLY A 62 -1.67 -14.04 5.32
C GLY A 62 -3.00 -13.70 4.66
N THR A 63 -3.14 -12.48 4.11
CA THR A 63 -4.39 -12.03 3.48
C THR A 63 -4.19 -11.79 1.98
N ILE A 64 -3.37 -10.81 1.60
CA ILE A 64 -3.25 -10.38 0.20
C ILE A 64 -2.63 -11.46 -0.67
N ALA A 65 -1.45 -12.00 -0.31
CA ALA A 65 -0.76 -13.00 -1.11
C ALA A 65 -1.54 -14.31 -1.17
N ALA A 66 -2.08 -14.76 -0.04
CA ALA A 66 -2.91 -15.97 0.04
C ALA A 66 -4.14 -15.88 -0.88
N GLU A 67 -4.89 -14.77 -0.84
CA GLU A 67 -6.06 -14.60 -1.70
C GLU A 67 -5.67 -14.40 -3.17
N SER A 68 -4.60 -13.67 -3.45
CA SER A 68 -4.09 -13.53 -4.83
C SER A 68 -3.74 -14.89 -5.44
N GLN A 69 -3.14 -15.80 -4.67
CA GLN A 69 -2.82 -17.13 -5.15
C GLN A 69 -4.09 -17.95 -5.44
N ARG A 70 -5.12 -17.80 -4.62
CA ARG A 70 -6.42 -18.46 -4.79
C ARG A 70 -7.18 -17.97 -6.03
N LEU A 71 -7.04 -16.69 -6.40
CA LEU A 71 -7.71 -16.13 -7.58
C LEU A 71 -7.02 -16.48 -8.90
N ILE A 72 -5.74 -16.81 -8.86
CA ILE A 72 -4.92 -17.11 -10.05
C ILE A 72 -4.94 -18.62 -10.37
N ASN A 73 -5.19 -19.48 -9.37
CA ASN A 73 -5.29 -20.93 -9.52
C ASN A 73 -6.73 -21.38 -9.76
#